data_AF-A0AAW3ZF55-F1
#
_entry.id   AF-A0AAW3ZF55-F1
#
_cell.length_a   1.000
_cell.length_b   1.000
_cell.length_c   1.000
_cell.angle_alpha   90.00
_cell.angle_beta   90.00
_cell.angle_gamma   90.00
#
_symmetry.space_group_name_H-M   'P 1'
#
loop_
_entity.id
_entity.type
_entity.pdbx_description
1 polymer ?
#
loop_
_entity_poly.entity_id
_entity_poly.type
_entity_poly.pdbx_seq_one_letter_code
_entity_poly.pdbx_strand_id
1 'polypeptide(L)' 'MRTRLTLLALAASVVMASGCATNGSRFSARNVDMSADTAYMAKVEAVARRRGVDVQWVNPPRVADRRIAAKSD' A
#
# COMPACT_ATOMS: atom_id res chain seq x y z
N MET A 1 23.58 49.79 19.26
CA MET A 1 24.01 48.36 19.15
C MET A 1 22.87 47.38 19.44
N ARG A 2 22.10 47.56 20.53
CA ARG A 2 20.96 46.69 20.93
C ARG A 2 19.82 46.57 19.90
N THR A 3 19.51 47.64 19.17
CA THR A 3 18.45 47.68 18.13
C THR A 3 18.81 46.92 16.85
N ARG A 4 20.11 46.81 16.53
CA ARG A 4 20.56 46.05 15.35
C ARG A 4 20.58 44.55 15.62
N LEU A 5 20.91 44.14 16.85
CA LEU A 5 20.88 42.75 17.31
C LEU A 5 19.46 42.18 17.35
N THR A 6 18.49 42.98 17.78
CA THR A 6 17.08 42.59 17.83
C THR A 6 16.48 42.42 16.43
N LEU A 7 16.82 43.30 15.47
CA LEU A 7 16.40 43.16 14.07
C LEU A 7 17.00 41.92 13.40
N LEU A 8 18.27 41.60 13.66
CA LEU A 8 18.93 40.39 13.17
C LEU A 8 18.30 39.12 13.74
N ALA A 9 17.97 39.12 15.04
CA ALA A 9 17.29 37.99 15.68
C ALA A 9 15.88 37.75 15.12
N LEU A 10 15.14 38.82 14.80
CA LEU A 10 13.81 38.72 14.20
C LEU A 10 13.85 38.20 12.75
N ALA A 11 14.87 38.58 11.98
CA ALA A 11 15.03 38.09 10.62
C ALA A 11 15.41 36.58 10.60
N ALA A 12 16.22 36.14 11.57
CA ALA A 12 16.63 34.75 11.69
C ALA A 12 15.45 33.81 12.03
N SER A 13 14.48 34.27 12.83
CA SER A 13 13.34 33.44 13.23
C SER A 13 12.34 33.18 12.09
N VAL A 14 12.20 34.11 11.13
CA VAL A 14 11.33 33.93 9.95
C VAL A 14 11.88 32.86 9.00
N VAL A 15 13.20 32.78 8.83
CA VAL A 15 13.85 31.77 7.96
C VAL A 15 13.74 30.36 8.56
N MET A 16 13.71 30.23 9.88
CA MET A 16 13.56 28.92 10.55
C MET A 16 12.14 28.34 10.45
N ALA A 17 11.13 29.14 10.10
CA ALA A 17 9.73 28.69 10.05
C ALA A 17 9.32 27.97 8.75
N SER A 18 10.14 27.99 7.69
CA SER A 18 9.78 27.43 6.38
C SER A 18 10.09 25.93 6.19
N GLY A 19 10.54 25.22 7.24
CA GLY A 19 11.01 23.83 7.15
C GLY A 19 9.99 22.72 7.45
N CYS A 20 8.76 23.03 7.90
CA CYS A 20 7.84 22.00 8.41
C CYS A 20 6.88 21.41 7.37
N ALA A 21 7.01 21.71 6.09
CA ALA A 21 6.27 21.00 5.04
C ALA A 21 6.93 19.64 4.77
N THR A 22 6.82 18.73 5.74
CA THR A 22 7.16 17.32 5.52
C THR A 22 6.21 16.78 4.45
N ASN A 23 6.75 16.42 3.29
CA ASN A 23 5.99 15.76 2.24
C ASN A 23 5.82 14.30 2.66
N GLY A 24 4.97 14.06 3.66
CA GLY A 24 4.53 12.73 4.02
C GLY A 24 3.77 12.18 2.84
N SER A 25 4.39 11.24 2.13
CA SER A 25 3.74 10.49 1.06
C SER A 25 2.35 10.08 1.54
N ARG A 26 1.31 10.55 0.84
CA ARG A 26 -0.05 10.08 1.11
C ARG A 26 -0.05 8.59 0.81
N PHE A 27 0.15 7.77 1.85
CA PHE A 27 -0.21 6.37 1.82
C PHE A 27 -1.73 6.33 1.66
N SER A 28 -2.19 6.32 0.42
CA SER A 28 -3.56 5.91 0.14
C SER A 28 -3.63 4.46 0.60
N ALA A 29 -4.36 4.21 1.69
CA ALA A 29 -4.69 2.87 2.12
C ALA A 29 -5.45 2.22 0.96
N ARG A 30 -4.73 1.46 0.14
CA ARG A 30 -5.32 0.72 -0.95
C ARG A 30 -6.19 -0.35 -0.30
N ASN A 31 -7.50 -0.28 -0.51
CA ASN A 31 -8.41 -1.33 -0.10
C ASN A 31 -8.01 -2.60 -0.86
N VAL A 32 -7.25 -3.46 -0.20
CA VAL A 32 -6.86 -4.77 -0.72
C VAL A 32 -8.02 -5.70 -0.42
N ASP A 33 -8.63 -6.22 -1.48
CA ASP A 33 -9.66 -7.23 -1.34
C ASP A 33 -9.02 -8.54 -0.84
N MET A 34 -9.32 -8.89 0.41
CA MET A 34 -8.81 -10.08 1.09
C MET A 34 -9.74 -11.28 0.92
N SER A 35 -10.79 -11.17 0.11
CA SER A 35 -11.67 -12.29 -0.21
C SER A 35 -10.94 -13.36 -1.03
N ALA A 36 -11.41 -14.60 -0.90
CA ALA A 36 -10.91 -15.73 -1.69
C ALA A 36 -11.26 -15.53 -3.17
N ASP A 37 -10.35 -15.90 -4.07
CA ASP A 37 -10.58 -15.89 -5.51
C ASP A 37 -11.43 -17.12 -5.90
N THR A 38 -12.73 -17.04 -5.63
CA THR A 38 -13.69 -18.11 -5.89
C THR A 38 -13.75 -18.49 -7.37
N ALA A 39 -13.55 -17.53 -8.27
CA ALA A 39 -13.51 -17.78 -9.71
C ALA A 39 -12.30 -18.63 -10.13
N TYR A 40 -11.13 -18.39 -9.50
CA TYR A 40 -9.97 -19.26 -9.67
C TYR A 40 -10.22 -20.65 -9.09
N MET A 41 -10.67 -20.71 -7.84
CA MET A 41 -10.89 -21.97 -7.12
C MET A 41 -11.87 -22.86 -7.89
N ALA A 42 -12.98 -22.31 -8.37
CA ALA A 42 -13.96 -23.03 -9.17
C ALA A 42 -13.38 -23.62 -10.46
N LYS A 43 -12.45 -22.91 -11.12
CA LYS A 43 -11.76 -23.44 -12.31
C LYS A 43 -10.86 -24.61 -11.97
N VAL A 44 -10.09 -24.51 -10.89
CA VAL A 44 -9.22 -25.59 -10.41
C VAL A 44 -10.06 -26.80 -10.02
N GLU A 45 -11.13 -26.60 -9.25
CA GLU A 45 -12.05 -27.65 -8.83
C GLU A 45 -12.75 -28.33 -10.01
N ALA A 46 -13.15 -27.57 -11.05
CA ALA A 46 -13.73 -28.14 -12.25
C ALA A 46 -12.74 -29.05 -13.01
N VAL A 47 -11.47 -28.67 -13.07
CA VAL A 47 -10.41 -29.51 -13.65
C VAL A 47 -10.15 -30.74 -12.78
N ALA A 48 -10.06 -30.56 -11.46
CA ALA A 48 -9.79 -31.64 -10.51
C ALA A 48 -10.89 -32.70 -10.54
N ARG A 49 -12.17 -32.27 -10.54
CA ARG A 49 -13.33 -33.16 -10.65
C ARG A 49 -13.29 -34.00 -11.91
N ARG A 50 -12.96 -33.42 -13.07
CA ARG A 50 -12.80 -34.16 -14.33
C ARG A 50 -11.68 -35.21 -14.27
N ARG A 51 -10.74 -35.06 -13.36
CA ARG A 51 -9.61 -35.96 -13.14
C ARG A 51 -9.82 -36.93 -11.98
N GLY A 52 -10.99 -36.91 -11.32
CA GLY A 52 -11.25 -37.71 -10.12
C GLY A 52 -10.39 -37.32 -8.92
N VAL A 53 -9.89 -36.08 -8.88
CA VAL A 53 -9.09 -35.53 -7.77
C VAL A 53 -9.99 -34.68 -6.89
N ASP A 54 -9.93 -34.91 -5.58
CA ASP A 54 -10.56 -34.05 -4.58
C ASP A 54 -9.60 -32.96 -4.11
N VAL A 55 -10.10 -31.73 -3.96
CA VAL A 55 -9.28 -30.55 -3.63
C VAL A 55 -9.68 -30.01 -2.27
N GLN A 56 -8.71 -29.94 -1.38
CA GLN A 56 -8.81 -29.30 -0.07
C GLN A 56 -7.89 -28.08 -0.02
N TRP A 57 -8.48 -26.90 0.24
CA TRP A 57 -7.75 -25.65 0.26
C TRP A 57 -7.30 -25.30 1.69
N VAL A 58 -6.01 -25.52 1.98
CA VAL A 58 -5.42 -25.13 3.28
C VAL A 58 -5.11 -23.63 3.33
N ASN A 59 -4.71 -23.04 2.21
CA ASN A 59 -4.50 -21.60 2.06
C ASN A 59 -5.10 -21.15 0.72
N PRO A 60 -6.42 -20.89 0.66
CA PRO A 60 -7.09 -20.55 -0.58
C PRO A 60 -6.51 -19.23 -1.13
N PRO A 61 -6.33 -19.14 -2.46
CA PRO A 61 -5.78 -17.94 -3.09
C PRO A 61 -6.75 -16.78 -2.92
N ARG A 62 -6.21 -15.57 -2.74
CA ARG A 62 -6.99 -14.34 -2.62
C ARG A 62 -6.99 -13.55 -3.92
N VAL A 63 -8.02 -12.73 -4.11
CA VAL A 63 -8.15 -11.86 -5.29
C VAL A 63 -6.95 -10.90 -5.43
N ALA A 64 -6.40 -10.45 -4.30
CA ALA A 64 -5.20 -9.62 -4.26
C ALA A 64 -3.94 -10.32 -4.81
N ASP A 65 -3.78 -11.62 -4.58
CA ASP A 65 -2.57 -12.37 -4.93
C ASP A 65 -2.38 -12.43 -6.45
N ARG A 66 -3.47 -12.64 -7.19
CA ARG A 66 -3.46 -12.61 -8.66
C ARG A 66 -2.99 -11.25 -9.20
N ARG A 67 -3.45 -10.15 -8.59
CA ARG A 67 -3.08 -8.80 -9.03
C ARG A 67 -1.61 -8.48 -8.78
N ILE A 68 -1.03 -9.07 -7.73
CA ILE A 68 0.40 -8.92 -7.44
C ILE A 68 1.21 -9.71 -8.48
N ALA A 69 0.86 -10.98 -8.74
CA ALA A 69 1.53 -11.82 -9.72
C ALA A 69 1.52 -11.21 -11.15
N ALA A 70 0.40 -10.62 -11.57
CA ALA A 70 0.29 -9.99 -12.89
C ALA A 70 1.09 -8.68 -13.05
N LYS A 71 1.64 -8.12 -11.96
CA LYS A 71 2.44 -6.88 -11.98
C LYS A 71 3.95 -7.14 -11.89
N SER A 72 4.34 -8.38 -11.57
CA SER A 72 5.74 -8.81 -11.47
C SER A 72 6.33 -9.32 -12.79
N ASP A 73 5.51 -9.43 -13.85
CA ASP A 73 5.90 -9.73 -15.23
C ASP A 73 6.11 -8.43 -16.04
#